data_AF-F9DTT2-F1
#
_entry.id   AF-F9DTT2-F1
#
_cell.length_a   1.000
_cell.length_b   1.000
_cell.length_c   1.000
_cell.angle_alpha   90.00
_cell.angle_beta   90.00
_cell.angle_gamma   90.00
#
_symmetry.space_group_name_H-M   'P 1'
#
loop_
_entity.id
_entity.type
_entity.pdbx_description
1 polymer ?
#
loop_
_entity_poly.entity_id
_entity_poly.type
_entity_poly.pdbx_seq_one_letter_code
_entity_poly.pdbx_strand_id
1 'polypeptide(L)'
;MSGVILMTNKRIEASSLELINAAEKENSTQEAKTFFRLEEELLQHIFALEREKARNTLRELQHLLAMYTPGFSIKVIQYHFIVLSAIVTRQLQARAILNEENAFTFSGTCIQLIEENLTADNANEIGDELIEFFCYVLKEKEKPSLLHETVNEVIQYIDENVEEQLVVEEIAKRFSVSTSHLSRIFREYTSVTLVEFITIRKIEEVQYYLRFTDQKIAEIAERFHFCNQSYFTRVFKKYTGVTPRRFRKDLDGNYFQFTIKKDDSL
;
A
#
# COMPACT_ATOMS: atom_id res chain seq x y z
N MET A 1 36.56 5.53 -31.98
CA MET A 1 36.34 6.11 -30.63
C MET A 1 35.47 7.34 -30.79
N SER A 2 34.16 7.20 -30.63
CA SER A 2 33.23 8.32 -30.66
C SER A 2 32.61 8.45 -29.28
N GLY A 3 33.03 9.46 -28.52
CA GLY A 3 32.47 9.76 -27.20
C GLY A 3 31.14 10.51 -27.34
N VAL A 4 30.17 10.16 -26.49
CA VAL A 4 28.91 10.90 -26.34
C VAL A 4 29.19 12.14 -25.50
N ILE A 5 28.88 13.32 -26.03
CA ILE A 5 28.90 14.58 -25.28
C ILE A 5 27.54 14.70 -24.58
N LEU A 6 27.52 14.57 -23.26
CA LEU A 6 26.35 14.94 -22.46
C LEU A 6 26.22 16.47 -22.41
N MET A 7 25.00 16.97 -22.23
CA MET A 7 24.68 18.43 -22.16
C MET A 7 25.38 19.16 -20.99
N THR A 8 25.97 18.43 -20.06
CA THR A 8 26.96 18.97 -19.12
C THR A 8 28.31 18.86 -19.80
N ASN A 9 28.98 19.99 -20.05
CA ASN A 9 30.19 20.12 -20.89
C ASN A 9 31.46 19.36 -20.38
N LYS A 10 31.31 18.23 -19.68
CA LYS A 10 32.36 17.33 -19.21
C LYS A 10 32.54 16.19 -20.22
N ARG A 11 33.71 16.13 -20.85
CA ARG A 11 34.20 14.92 -21.53
C ARG A 11 34.44 13.85 -20.46
N ILE A 12 33.72 12.74 -20.53
CA ILE A 12 34.07 11.52 -19.80
C ILE A 12 34.82 10.64 -20.82
N GLU A 13 36.14 10.60 -20.71
CA GLU A 13 36.92 9.57 -21.39
C GLU A 13 36.62 8.22 -20.74
N ALA A 14 36.43 7.21 -21.59
CA ALA A 14 35.91 5.91 -21.19
C ALA A 14 36.91 5.14 -20.31
N SER A 15 36.67 5.16 -18.99
CA SER A 15 36.89 4.03 -18.08
C SER A 15 35.92 4.15 -16.89
N SER A 16 34.62 3.95 -17.14
CA SER A 16 33.58 3.98 -16.10
C SER A 16 33.79 2.96 -14.97
N LEU A 17 34.69 1.98 -15.13
CA LEU A 17 35.13 1.07 -14.06
C LEU A 17 36.19 1.68 -13.12
N GLU A 18 37.06 2.58 -13.58
CA GLU A 18 38.12 3.16 -12.74
C GLU A 18 37.58 4.22 -11.76
N LEU A 19 36.49 4.91 -12.13
CA LEU A 19 35.76 5.81 -11.23
C LEU A 19 35.01 5.07 -10.12
N ILE A 20 34.59 3.82 -10.37
CA ILE A 20 33.91 2.96 -9.37
C ILE A 20 34.93 2.32 -8.43
N ASN A 21 36.11 1.93 -8.93
CA ASN A 21 37.16 1.26 -8.15
C ASN A 21 37.99 2.19 -7.23
N ALA A 22 37.89 3.51 -7.39
CA ALA A 22 38.71 4.48 -6.65
C ALA A 22 38.32 4.68 -5.16
N ALA A 23 37.33 3.94 -4.63
CA ALA A 23 36.85 4.10 -3.26
C ALA A 23 36.64 2.77 -2.50
N GLU A 24 37.27 1.68 -2.91
CA GLU A 24 37.21 0.41 -2.16
C GLU A 24 38.11 0.46 -0.92
N LYS A 25 37.59 1.03 0.17
CA LYS A 25 37.98 0.62 1.54
C LYS A 25 37.11 -0.58 1.92
N GLU A 26 37.66 -1.59 2.59
CA GLU A 26 36.91 -2.79 3.04
C GLU A 26 35.58 -2.48 3.74
N ASN A 27 35.49 -1.37 4.48
CA ASN A 27 34.24 -0.90 5.08
C ASN A 27 33.18 -0.53 4.03
N SER A 28 33.54 0.16 2.94
CA SER A 28 32.62 0.57 1.86
C SER A 28 32.03 -0.64 1.12
N THR A 29 32.78 -1.74 1.00
CA THR A 29 32.27 -2.99 0.42
C THR A 29 31.26 -3.69 1.34
N GLN A 30 31.49 -3.67 2.66
CA GLN A 30 30.56 -4.27 3.63
C GLN A 30 29.27 -3.45 3.79
N GLU A 31 29.38 -2.13 3.71
CA GLU A 31 28.25 -1.20 3.77
C GLU A 31 27.35 -1.32 2.55
N ALA A 32 27.94 -1.39 1.34
CA ALA A 32 27.19 -1.66 0.12
C ALA A 32 26.45 -3.01 0.20
N LYS A 33 27.10 -4.06 0.71
CA LYS A 33 26.45 -5.37 0.94
C LYS A 33 25.29 -5.26 1.93
N THR A 34 25.46 -4.47 2.99
CA THR A 34 24.41 -4.27 4.01
C THR A 34 23.22 -3.54 3.40
N PHE A 35 23.45 -2.49 2.60
CA PHE A 35 22.40 -1.77 1.90
C PHE A 35 21.57 -2.69 1.01
N PHE A 36 22.20 -3.43 0.10
CA PHE A 36 21.48 -4.31 -0.82
C PHE A 36 20.77 -5.47 -0.11
N ARG A 37 21.35 -6.00 0.97
CA ARG A 37 20.69 -7.01 1.81
C ARG A 37 19.41 -6.45 2.45
N LEU A 38 19.49 -5.26 3.04
CA LEU A 38 18.33 -4.62 3.67
C LEU A 38 17.26 -4.23 2.64
N GLU A 39 17.65 -3.80 1.44
CA GLU A 39 16.72 -3.53 0.33
C GLU A 39 15.98 -4.81 -0.09
N GLU A 40 16.70 -5.94 -0.21
CA GLU A 40 16.11 -7.24 -0.52
C GLU A 40 15.15 -7.71 0.59
N GLU A 41 15.56 -7.62 1.86
CA GLU A 41 14.72 -7.95 3.02
C GLU A 41 13.47 -7.07 3.09
N LEU A 42 13.61 -5.77 2.82
CA LEU A 42 12.48 -4.84 2.80
C LEU A 42 11.43 -5.27 1.77
N LEU A 43 11.88 -5.58 0.55
CA LEU A 43 10.98 -6.07 -0.50
C LEU A 43 10.35 -7.40 -0.08
N GLN A 44 11.11 -8.34 0.48
CA GLN A 44 10.55 -9.60 0.99
C GLN A 44 9.44 -9.35 2.03
N HIS A 45 9.67 -8.47 3.01
CA HIS A 45 8.67 -8.13 4.03
C HIS A 45 7.43 -7.45 3.43
N ILE A 46 7.60 -6.51 2.49
CA ILE A 46 6.48 -5.86 1.79
C ILE A 46 5.61 -6.91 1.08
N PHE A 47 6.22 -7.76 0.26
CA PHE A 47 5.52 -8.78 -0.53
C PHE A 47 4.98 -9.95 0.31
N ALA A 48 5.48 -10.13 1.54
CA ALA A 48 4.92 -11.04 2.54
C ALA A 48 3.86 -10.38 3.44
N LEU A 49 3.51 -9.10 3.21
CA LEU A 49 2.58 -8.32 4.03
C LEU A 49 3.01 -8.18 5.51
N GLU A 50 4.31 -8.31 5.80
CA GLU A 50 4.90 -8.20 7.14
C GLU A 50 5.19 -6.73 7.50
N ARG A 51 4.14 -5.91 7.59
CA ARG A 51 4.20 -4.44 7.78
C ARG A 51 5.24 -3.97 8.79
N GLU A 52 5.18 -4.49 10.02
CA GLU A 52 6.09 -4.05 11.10
C GLU A 52 7.55 -4.37 10.79
N LYS A 53 7.84 -5.51 10.16
CA LYS A 53 9.21 -5.84 9.73
C LYS A 53 9.65 -4.91 8.61
N ALA A 54 8.79 -4.68 7.60
CA ALA A 54 9.08 -3.77 6.51
C ALA A 54 9.39 -2.34 7.01
N ARG A 55 8.58 -1.80 7.94
CA ARG A 55 8.83 -0.49 8.56
C ARG A 55 10.19 -0.44 9.27
N ASN A 56 10.51 -1.47 10.06
CA ASN A 56 11.78 -1.54 10.76
C ASN A 56 12.98 -1.61 9.80
N THR A 57 12.92 -2.46 8.78
CA THR A 57 13.97 -2.55 7.76
C THR A 57 14.13 -1.24 6.98
N LEU A 58 13.03 -0.55 6.67
CA LEU A 58 13.08 0.77 6.03
C LEU A 58 13.79 1.79 6.92
N ARG A 59 13.51 1.82 8.23
CA ARG A 59 14.21 2.71 9.18
C ARG A 59 15.70 2.40 9.27
N GLU A 60 16.08 1.12 9.26
CA GLU A 60 17.50 0.71 9.19
C GLU A 60 18.19 1.22 7.92
N LEU A 61 17.53 1.12 6.76
CA LEU A 61 18.02 1.69 5.51
C LEU A 61 18.20 3.22 5.58
N GLN A 62 17.22 3.93 6.14
CA GLN A 62 17.30 5.38 6.31
C GLN A 62 18.49 5.78 7.21
N HIS A 63 18.69 5.07 8.32
CA HIS A 63 19.84 5.28 9.20
C HIS A 63 21.17 5.01 8.49
N LEU A 64 21.24 3.94 7.69
CA LEU A 64 22.42 3.64 6.87
C LEU A 64 22.70 4.80 5.91
N LEU A 65 21.70 5.24 5.13
CA LEU A 65 21.84 6.36 4.19
C LEU A 65 22.28 7.67 4.86
N ALA A 66 21.80 7.93 6.09
CA ALA A 66 22.17 9.10 6.88
C ALA A 66 23.64 9.09 7.32
N MET A 67 24.19 7.92 7.67
CA MET A 67 25.59 7.80 8.11
C MET A 67 26.58 7.97 6.95
N TYR A 68 26.20 7.58 5.74
CA TYR A 68 27.15 7.46 4.61
C TYR A 68 27.06 8.55 3.56
N THR A 69 26.14 9.51 3.72
CA THR A 69 26.06 10.65 2.80
C THR A 69 26.67 11.90 3.44
N PRO A 70 27.88 12.33 3.04
CA PRO A 70 28.47 13.58 3.54
C PRO A 70 27.54 14.75 3.24
N GLY A 71 27.20 15.54 4.25
CA GLY A 71 26.23 16.63 4.10
C GLY A 71 24.81 16.15 3.86
N PHE A 72 24.44 15.00 4.47
CA PHE A 72 23.14 14.35 4.36
C PHE A 72 22.00 15.37 4.26
N SER A 73 21.32 15.31 3.13
CA SER A 73 20.14 16.10 2.84
C SER A 73 18.95 15.16 2.85
N ILE A 74 17.80 15.65 3.32
CA ILE A 74 16.51 14.94 3.21
C ILE A 74 16.22 14.48 1.77
N LYS A 75 16.81 15.14 0.77
CA LYS A 75 16.74 14.73 -0.64
C LYS A 75 17.25 13.31 -0.90
N VAL A 76 18.21 12.82 -0.11
CA VAL A 76 18.72 11.44 -0.23
C VAL A 76 17.61 10.44 0.08
N ILE A 77 16.87 10.68 1.17
CA ILE A 77 15.71 9.87 1.55
C ILE A 77 14.61 10.01 0.51
N GLN A 78 14.34 11.23 0.03
CA GLN A 78 13.38 11.49 -1.03
C GLN A 78 13.66 10.62 -2.27
N TYR A 79 14.91 10.63 -2.76
CA TYR A 79 15.30 9.82 -3.92
C TYR A 79 15.18 8.33 -3.64
N HIS A 80 15.56 7.88 -2.45
CA HIS A 80 15.45 6.47 -2.10
C HIS A 80 14.00 6.00 -2.02
N PHE A 81 13.10 6.80 -1.46
CA PHE A 81 11.67 6.50 -1.46
C PHE A 81 11.09 6.41 -2.87
N ILE A 82 11.45 7.35 -3.77
CA ILE A 82 11.02 7.31 -5.17
C ILE A 82 11.53 6.04 -5.87
N VAL A 83 12.80 5.66 -5.64
CA VAL A 83 13.38 4.43 -6.19
C VAL A 83 12.66 3.19 -5.65
N LEU A 84 12.42 3.11 -4.34
CA LEU A 84 11.68 2.03 -3.72
C LEU A 84 10.27 1.91 -4.32
N SER A 85 9.52 3.02 -4.42
CA SER A 85 8.20 3.05 -5.06
C SER A 85 8.24 2.54 -6.49
N ALA A 86 9.25 2.92 -7.28
CA ALA A 86 9.42 2.44 -8.65
C ALA A 86 9.71 0.92 -8.69
N ILE A 87 10.57 0.41 -7.82
CA ILE A 87 10.88 -1.03 -7.72
C ILE A 87 9.62 -1.81 -7.34
N VAL A 88 8.89 -1.37 -6.32
CA VAL A 88 7.63 -1.99 -5.89
C VAL A 88 6.61 -1.97 -7.02
N THR A 89 6.44 -0.84 -7.71
CA THR A 89 5.53 -0.73 -8.87
C THR A 89 5.84 -1.77 -9.94
N ARG A 90 7.13 -1.92 -10.31
CA ARG A 90 7.54 -2.90 -11.34
C ARG A 90 7.33 -4.33 -10.90
N GLN A 91 7.58 -4.61 -9.63
CA GLN A 91 7.34 -5.91 -9.04
C GLN A 91 5.84 -6.26 -8.91
N LEU A 92 4.97 -5.28 -8.67
CA LEU A 92 3.52 -5.44 -8.71
C LEU A 92 3.04 -5.74 -10.13
N GLN A 93 3.54 -5.00 -11.12
CA GLN A 93 3.22 -5.22 -12.53
C GLN A 93 3.69 -6.60 -13.02
N ALA A 94 4.92 -7.01 -12.68
CA ALA A 94 5.48 -8.30 -13.07
C ALA A 94 4.71 -9.50 -12.50
N ARG A 95 4.05 -9.32 -11.34
CA ARG A 95 3.16 -10.31 -10.72
C ARG A 95 1.70 -10.20 -11.20
N ALA A 96 1.42 -9.37 -12.21
CA ALA A 96 0.08 -9.06 -12.71
C ALA A 96 -0.90 -8.55 -11.65
N ILE A 97 -0.37 -7.92 -10.59
CA ILE A 97 -1.19 -7.29 -9.53
C ILE A 97 -1.72 -5.95 -10.04
N LEU A 98 -0.89 -5.19 -10.76
CA LEU A 98 -1.26 -3.95 -11.44
C LEU A 98 -1.17 -4.12 -12.96
N ASN A 99 -2.18 -3.63 -13.68
CA ASN A 99 -2.07 -3.39 -15.11
C ASN A 99 -1.23 -2.12 -15.38
N GLU A 100 -0.98 -1.80 -16.66
CA GLU A 100 -0.14 -0.65 -17.02
C GLU A 100 -0.68 0.70 -16.51
N GLU A 101 -1.99 0.91 -16.64
CA GLU A 101 -2.67 2.13 -16.21
C GLU A 101 -2.60 2.32 -14.69
N ASN A 102 -2.92 1.28 -13.93
CA ASN A 102 -2.88 1.31 -12.47
C ASN A 102 -1.45 1.41 -11.96
N ALA A 103 -0.47 0.77 -12.62
CA ALA A 103 0.94 0.91 -12.28
C ALA A 103 1.44 2.35 -12.50
N PHE A 104 1.01 3.01 -13.58
CA PHE A 104 1.32 4.41 -13.82
C PHE A 104 0.72 5.32 -12.74
N THR A 105 -0.56 5.15 -12.44
CA THR A 105 -1.27 5.91 -11.39
C THR A 105 -0.63 5.70 -10.01
N PHE A 106 -0.39 4.45 -9.63
CA PHE A 106 0.25 4.08 -8.36
C PHE A 106 1.62 4.75 -8.19
N SER A 107 2.47 4.71 -9.23
CA SER A 107 3.77 5.38 -9.20
C SER A 107 3.62 6.90 -9.05
N GLY A 108 2.66 7.51 -9.74
CA GLY A 108 2.37 8.94 -9.63
C GLY A 108 1.91 9.33 -8.23
N THR A 109 1.01 8.57 -7.63
CA THR A 109 0.54 8.79 -6.26
C THR A 109 1.66 8.69 -5.24
N CYS A 110 2.57 7.72 -5.39
CA CYS A 110 3.74 7.61 -4.51
C CYS A 110 4.63 8.86 -4.58
N ILE A 111 4.93 9.33 -5.79
CA ILE A 111 5.77 10.51 -6.01
C ILE A 111 5.10 11.73 -5.39
N GLN A 112 3.80 11.93 -5.65
CA GLN A 112 3.05 13.05 -5.10
C GLN A 112 3.04 13.04 -3.56
N LEU A 113 2.77 11.87 -2.94
CA LEU A 113 2.82 11.70 -1.49
C LEU A 113 4.18 12.15 -0.93
N ILE A 114 5.28 11.71 -1.55
CA ILE A 114 6.64 12.03 -1.12
C ILE A 114 6.92 13.52 -1.30
N GLU A 115 6.64 14.10 -2.48
CA GLU A 115 6.98 15.49 -2.79
C GLU A 115 6.19 16.51 -1.96
N GLU A 116 4.92 16.23 -1.67
CA GLU A 116 4.04 17.16 -0.96
C GLU A 116 4.21 17.08 0.56
N ASN A 117 4.64 15.93 1.10
CA ASN A 117 4.59 15.68 2.55
C ASN A 117 5.96 15.42 3.20
N LEU A 118 7.01 15.05 2.46
CA LEU A 118 8.30 14.71 3.07
C LEU A 118 9.07 15.94 3.55
N THR A 119 9.48 15.88 4.82
CA THR A 119 10.32 16.86 5.51
C THR A 119 11.40 16.14 6.30
N ALA A 120 12.36 16.90 6.85
CA ALA A 120 13.42 16.32 7.68
C ALA A 120 12.89 15.67 8.96
N ASP A 121 11.75 16.15 9.48
CA ASP A 121 11.22 15.74 10.78
C ASP A 121 10.23 14.57 10.69
N ASN A 122 9.73 14.25 9.50
CA ASN A 122 8.67 13.24 9.30
C ASN A 122 9.04 12.10 8.32
N ALA A 123 10.34 11.87 8.11
CA ALA A 123 10.81 10.88 7.15
C ALA A 123 10.34 9.45 7.47
N ASN A 124 10.25 9.11 8.76
CA ASN A 124 9.79 7.79 9.20
C ASN A 124 8.30 7.61 8.92
N GLU A 125 7.50 8.63 9.20
CA GLU A 125 6.06 8.65 9.02
C GLU A 125 5.68 8.53 7.55
N ILE A 126 6.36 9.26 6.66
CA ILE A 126 6.17 9.11 5.20
C ILE A 126 6.62 7.73 4.72
N GLY A 127 7.71 7.20 5.28
CA GLY A 127 8.14 5.83 5.00
C GLY A 127 7.08 4.81 5.39
N ASP A 128 6.51 4.93 6.58
CA ASP A 128 5.47 4.02 7.09
C ASP A 128 4.19 4.08 6.24
N GLU A 129 3.79 5.27 5.80
CA GLU A 129 2.66 5.46 4.89
C GLU A 129 2.90 4.84 3.50
N LEU A 130 4.12 4.92 2.96
CA LEU A 130 4.48 4.21 1.73
C LEU A 130 4.35 2.69 1.90
N ILE A 131 4.87 2.13 3.01
CA ILE A 131 4.74 0.70 3.30
C ILE A 131 3.28 0.28 3.40
N GLU A 132 2.44 1.06 4.08
CA GLU A 132 1.02 0.77 4.15
C GLU A 132 0.34 0.82 2.80
N PHE A 133 0.65 1.82 1.97
CA PHE A 133 0.11 1.90 0.63
C PHE A 133 0.51 0.70 -0.24
N PHE A 134 1.77 0.25 -0.15
CA PHE A 134 2.25 -0.92 -0.87
C PHE A 134 1.53 -2.19 -0.42
N CYS A 135 1.41 -2.41 0.89
CA CYS A 135 0.72 -3.56 1.45
C CYS A 135 -0.78 -3.54 1.19
N TYR A 136 -1.39 -2.36 1.09
CA TYR A 136 -2.79 -2.19 0.70
C TYR A 136 -3.04 -2.75 -0.70
N VAL A 137 -2.27 -2.27 -1.69
CA VAL A 137 -2.40 -2.69 -3.09
C VAL A 137 -2.09 -4.17 -3.28
N LEU A 138 -1.16 -4.72 -2.50
CA LEU A 138 -0.85 -6.15 -2.52
C LEU A 138 -2.02 -7.02 -2.04
N LYS A 139 -2.79 -6.56 -1.06
CA LYS A 139 -3.86 -7.36 -0.45
C LYS A 139 -5.11 -7.45 -1.32
N GLU A 140 -5.39 -6.46 -2.15
CA GLU A 140 -6.58 -6.44 -3.04
C GLU A 140 -6.66 -7.61 -4.04
N LYS A 141 -5.62 -8.45 -4.16
CA LYS A 141 -5.58 -9.58 -5.10
C LYS A 141 -5.33 -10.95 -4.46
N GLU A 142 -5.33 -11.07 -3.12
CA GLU A 142 -5.44 -12.40 -2.52
C GLU A 142 -6.85 -12.95 -2.79
N LYS A 143 -6.95 -13.96 -3.66
CA LYS A 143 -8.24 -14.64 -3.83
C LYS A 143 -8.66 -15.23 -2.48
N PRO A 144 -9.91 -14.98 -2.04
CA PRO A 144 -10.43 -15.66 -0.87
C PRO A 144 -10.32 -17.17 -1.11
N SER A 145 -9.71 -17.86 -0.16
CA SER A 145 -9.42 -19.30 -0.21
C SER A 145 -10.25 -20.04 0.83
N LEU A 146 -11.50 -19.63 0.99
CA LEU A 146 -12.45 -20.36 1.84
C LEU A 146 -12.88 -21.65 1.14
N LEU A 147 -13.37 -22.61 1.91
CA LEU A 147 -13.82 -23.90 1.41
C LEU A 147 -15.05 -23.80 0.49
N HIS A 148 -15.79 -22.68 0.52
CA HIS A 148 -17.02 -22.50 -0.25
C HIS A 148 -16.84 -21.55 -1.44
N GLU A 149 -16.94 -22.09 -2.65
CA GLU A 149 -16.72 -21.37 -3.91
C GLU A 149 -17.63 -20.15 -4.07
N THR A 150 -18.95 -20.28 -3.88
CA THR A 150 -19.87 -19.14 -3.97
C THR A 150 -19.54 -18.01 -2.98
N VAL A 151 -19.04 -18.33 -1.78
CA VAL A 151 -18.66 -17.29 -0.81
C VAL A 151 -17.40 -16.57 -1.28
N ASN A 152 -16.43 -17.30 -1.84
CA ASN A 152 -15.24 -16.70 -2.46
C ASN A 152 -15.61 -15.78 -3.62
N GLU A 153 -16.50 -16.21 -4.50
CA GLU A 153 -16.95 -15.38 -5.64
C GLU A 153 -17.73 -14.14 -5.17
N VAL A 154 -18.55 -14.25 -4.13
CA VAL A 154 -19.26 -13.12 -3.54
C VAL A 154 -18.28 -12.12 -2.92
N ILE A 155 -17.25 -12.59 -2.20
CA ILE A 155 -16.20 -11.72 -1.65
C ILE A 155 -15.50 -10.98 -2.79
N GLN A 156 -15.07 -11.71 -3.82
CA GLN A 156 -14.41 -11.11 -4.98
C GLN A 156 -15.31 -10.06 -5.66
N TYR A 157 -16.60 -10.35 -5.82
CA TYR A 157 -17.56 -9.40 -6.38
C TYR A 157 -17.69 -8.13 -5.52
N ILE A 158 -17.73 -8.26 -4.20
CA ILE A 158 -17.79 -7.10 -3.30
C ILE A 158 -16.52 -6.26 -3.41
N ASP A 159 -15.35 -6.90 -3.46
CA ASP A 159 -14.06 -6.21 -3.57
C ASP A 159 -13.94 -5.43 -4.87
N GLU A 160 -14.39 -6.01 -5.99
CA GLU A 160 -14.38 -5.36 -7.30
C GLU A 160 -15.42 -4.24 -7.45
N ASN A 161 -16.44 -4.20 -6.61
CA ASN A 161 -17.60 -3.29 -6.73
C ASN A 161 -17.86 -2.52 -5.41
N VAL A 162 -16.84 -2.32 -4.57
CA VAL A 162 -16.99 -1.73 -3.22
C VAL A 162 -17.48 -0.29 -3.23
N GLU A 163 -17.16 0.47 -4.30
CA GLU A 163 -17.63 1.83 -4.53
C GLU A 163 -19.09 1.87 -5.03
N GLU A 164 -19.66 0.76 -5.48
CA GLU A 164 -21.04 0.72 -5.96
C GLU A 164 -22.07 0.56 -4.83
N GLN A 165 -23.35 0.77 -5.18
CA GLN A 165 -24.46 0.50 -4.28
C GLN A 165 -24.73 -1.01 -4.19
N LEU A 166 -24.04 -1.68 -3.27
CA LEU A 166 -24.22 -3.11 -3.00
C LEU A 166 -25.48 -3.38 -2.15
N VAL A 167 -26.40 -4.16 -2.71
CA VAL A 167 -27.67 -4.58 -2.08
C VAL A 167 -27.71 -6.11 -2.01
N VAL A 168 -28.05 -6.66 -0.84
CA VAL A 168 -28.01 -8.12 -0.59
C VAL A 168 -28.89 -8.90 -1.56
N GLU A 169 -30.06 -8.36 -1.89
CA GLU A 169 -31.01 -8.92 -2.85
C GLU A 169 -30.39 -9.06 -4.25
N GLU A 170 -29.69 -8.03 -4.72
CA GLU A 170 -29.06 -8.03 -6.05
C GLU A 170 -27.83 -8.95 -6.10
N ILE A 171 -27.05 -9.02 -5.02
CA ILE A 171 -25.95 -9.99 -4.90
C ILE A 171 -26.51 -11.41 -4.97
N ALA A 172 -27.52 -11.73 -4.16
CA ALA A 172 -28.12 -13.06 -4.14
C ALA A 172 -28.67 -13.46 -5.52
N LYS A 173 -29.34 -12.53 -6.20
CA LYS A 173 -29.84 -12.72 -7.56
C LYS A 173 -28.72 -12.97 -8.57
N ARG A 174 -27.61 -12.22 -8.50
CA ARG A 174 -26.43 -12.39 -9.38
C ARG A 174 -25.84 -13.78 -9.28
N PHE A 175 -25.78 -14.33 -8.06
CA PHE A 175 -25.25 -15.66 -7.79
C PHE A 175 -26.32 -16.76 -7.82
N SER A 176 -27.53 -16.47 -8.31
CA SER A 176 -28.64 -17.43 -8.44
C SER A 176 -29.00 -18.17 -7.14
N VAL A 177 -28.89 -17.49 -5.99
CA VAL A 177 -29.21 -18.01 -4.65
C VAL A 177 -30.29 -17.17 -3.98
N SER A 178 -30.99 -17.74 -2.99
CA SER A 178 -31.90 -16.95 -2.16
C SER A 178 -31.11 -16.08 -1.17
N THR A 179 -31.66 -14.91 -0.81
CA THR A 179 -31.05 -13.99 0.17
C THR A 179 -30.80 -14.65 1.53
N SER A 180 -31.75 -15.50 1.96
CA SER A 180 -31.64 -16.28 3.19
C SER A 180 -30.50 -17.30 3.11
N HIS A 181 -30.39 -18.03 2.01
CA HIS A 181 -29.31 -18.98 1.80
C HIS A 181 -27.95 -18.29 1.78
N LEU A 182 -27.81 -17.23 0.99
CA LEU A 182 -26.58 -16.44 0.90
C LEU A 182 -26.17 -15.90 2.27
N SER A 183 -27.09 -15.28 3.00
CA SER A 183 -26.80 -14.73 4.34
C SER A 183 -26.33 -15.79 5.33
N ARG A 184 -26.90 -16.99 5.24
CA ARG A 184 -26.53 -18.13 6.10
C ARG A 184 -25.12 -18.62 5.78
N ILE A 185 -24.86 -19.01 4.53
CA ILE A 185 -23.55 -19.56 4.13
C ILE A 185 -22.45 -18.51 4.29
N PHE A 186 -22.72 -17.24 3.97
CA PHE A 186 -21.73 -16.19 4.10
C PHE A 186 -21.29 -16.03 5.56
N ARG A 187 -22.24 -16.01 6.50
CA ARG A 187 -21.91 -15.91 7.94
C ARG A 187 -21.20 -17.15 8.46
N GLU A 188 -21.58 -18.32 7.99
CA GLU A 188 -20.96 -19.60 8.35
C GLU A 188 -19.46 -19.61 7.99
N TYR A 189 -19.10 -19.18 6.78
CA TYR A 189 -17.72 -19.23 6.31
C TYR A 189 -16.89 -17.98 6.64
N THR A 190 -17.50 -16.83 6.94
CA THR A 190 -16.78 -15.57 7.22
C THR A 190 -16.85 -15.08 8.66
N SER A 191 -17.68 -15.73 9.50
CA SER A 191 -18.02 -15.29 10.87
C SER A 191 -18.70 -13.92 10.97
N VAL A 192 -18.94 -13.21 9.87
CA VAL A 192 -19.61 -11.91 9.83
C VAL A 192 -20.79 -11.93 8.87
N THR A 193 -21.76 -11.03 9.06
CA THR A 193 -22.88 -10.94 8.10
C THR A 193 -22.41 -10.32 6.79
N LEU A 194 -23.10 -10.62 5.68
CA LEU A 194 -22.81 -10.02 4.38
C LEU A 194 -22.87 -8.48 4.41
N VAL A 195 -23.86 -7.90 5.08
CA VAL A 195 -24.01 -6.43 5.25
C VAL A 195 -22.84 -5.85 6.06
N GLU A 196 -22.44 -6.54 7.12
CA GLU A 196 -21.28 -6.15 7.92
C GLU A 196 -20.00 -6.23 7.11
N PHE A 197 -19.82 -7.28 6.32
CA PHE A 197 -18.66 -7.45 5.45
C PHE A 197 -18.58 -6.34 4.40
N ILE A 198 -19.66 -6.04 3.68
CA ILE A 198 -19.72 -4.89 2.75
C ILE A 198 -19.31 -3.60 3.47
N THR A 199 -19.83 -3.38 4.68
CA THR A 199 -19.47 -2.20 5.47
C THR A 199 -17.98 -2.18 5.82
N ILE A 200 -17.42 -3.30 6.25
CA ILE A 200 -15.99 -3.44 6.56
C ILE A 200 -15.15 -3.13 5.32
N ARG A 201 -15.47 -3.72 4.16
CA ARG A 201 -14.73 -3.46 2.91
C ARG A 201 -14.78 -1.99 2.51
N LYS A 202 -15.94 -1.34 2.62
CA LYS A 202 -16.06 0.12 2.44
C LYS A 202 -15.18 0.90 3.40
N ILE A 203 -15.09 0.48 4.67
CA ILE A 203 -14.22 1.15 5.65
C ILE A 203 -12.74 0.93 5.35
N GLU A 204 -12.35 -0.22 4.83
CA GLU A 204 -10.96 -0.44 4.39
C GLU A 204 -10.61 0.51 3.23
N GLU A 205 -11.47 0.60 2.21
CA GLU A 205 -11.25 1.44 1.01
C GLU A 205 -11.22 2.94 1.32
N VAL A 206 -12.18 3.45 2.11
CA VAL A 206 -12.25 4.89 2.42
C VAL A 206 -11.03 5.41 3.17
N GLN A 207 -10.26 4.56 3.87
CA GLN A 207 -9.01 4.99 4.52
C GLN A 207 -8.02 5.52 3.48
N TYR A 208 -7.94 4.89 2.32
CA TYR A 208 -7.11 5.34 1.21
C TYR A 208 -7.55 6.72 0.73
N TYR A 209 -8.85 6.90 0.45
CA TYR A 209 -9.41 8.20 0.05
C TYR A 209 -9.20 9.29 1.12
N LEU A 210 -9.25 8.93 2.40
CA LEU A 210 -9.00 9.87 3.48
C LEU A 210 -7.54 10.30 3.56
N ARG A 211 -6.59 9.41 3.24
CA ARG A 211 -5.15 9.68 3.31
C ARG A 211 -4.60 10.36 2.06
N PHE A 212 -4.92 9.84 0.89
CA PHE A 212 -4.23 10.17 -0.35
C PHE A 212 -5.02 11.13 -1.25
N THR A 213 -6.15 11.64 -0.77
CA THR A 213 -6.95 12.63 -1.51
C THR A 213 -7.46 13.75 -0.60
N ASP A 214 -7.67 14.92 -1.20
CA ASP A 214 -8.27 16.09 -0.55
C ASP A 214 -9.81 16.09 -0.57
N GLN A 215 -10.45 15.01 -1.03
CA GLN A 215 -11.92 14.92 -1.12
C GLN A 215 -12.57 15.21 0.24
N LYS A 216 -13.71 15.91 0.25
CA LYS A 216 -14.39 16.20 1.51
C LYS A 216 -14.92 14.90 2.12
N ILE A 217 -14.90 14.81 3.45
CA ILE A 217 -15.43 13.64 4.19
C ILE A 217 -16.89 13.34 3.78
N ALA A 218 -17.69 14.36 3.47
CA ALA A 218 -19.05 14.20 2.96
C ALA A 218 -19.09 13.54 1.56
N GLU A 219 -18.20 13.97 0.65
CA GLU A 219 -18.09 13.45 -0.71
C GLU A 219 -17.61 11.98 -0.70
N ILE A 220 -16.66 11.64 0.19
CA ILE A 220 -16.24 10.25 0.41
C ILE A 220 -17.40 9.41 0.95
N ALA A 221 -18.17 9.92 1.92
CA ALA A 221 -19.32 9.21 2.45
C ALA A 221 -20.38 8.93 1.36
N GLU A 222 -20.64 9.91 0.49
CA GLU A 222 -21.57 9.79 -0.64
C GLU A 222 -21.07 8.80 -1.70
N ARG A 223 -19.79 8.89 -2.09
CA ARG A 223 -19.13 7.97 -3.03
C ARG A 223 -19.29 6.51 -2.60
N PHE A 224 -19.15 6.23 -1.32
CA PHE A 224 -19.30 4.88 -0.76
C PHE A 224 -20.73 4.52 -0.35
N HIS A 225 -21.72 5.32 -0.78
CA HIS A 225 -23.15 5.12 -0.53
C HIS A 225 -23.52 5.00 0.96
N PHE A 226 -22.83 5.74 1.83
CA PHE A 226 -23.30 5.94 3.20
C PHE A 226 -24.47 6.94 3.22
N CYS A 227 -25.50 6.66 4.02
CA CYS A 227 -26.71 7.49 4.03
C CYS A 227 -26.49 8.94 4.45
N ASN A 228 -25.43 9.22 5.23
CA ASN A 228 -24.95 10.58 5.54
C ASN A 228 -23.57 10.53 6.21
N GLN A 229 -22.91 11.69 6.26
CA GLN A 229 -21.60 11.85 6.89
C GLN A 229 -21.56 11.49 8.38
N SER A 230 -22.65 11.75 9.13
CA SER A 230 -22.72 11.44 10.57
C SER A 230 -22.73 9.93 10.83
N TYR A 231 -23.49 9.19 10.03
CA TYR A 231 -23.50 7.73 10.05
C TYR A 231 -22.14 7.16 9.64
N PHE A 232 -21.58 7.64 8.53
CA PHE A 232 -20.23 7.27 8.09
C PHE A 232 -19.20 7.48 9.20
N THR A 233 -19.17 8.65 9.83
CA THR A 233 -18.22 8.96 10.91
C THR A 233 -18.33 8.00 12.09
N ARG A 234 -19.57 7.61 12.46
CA ARG A 234 -19.81 6.65 13.54
C ARG A 234 -19.34 5.25 13.17
N VAL A 235 -19.62 4.81 11.95
CA VAL A 235 -19.21 3.49 11.44
C VAL A 235 -17.70 3.41 11.30
N PHE A 236 -17.07 4.43 10.70
CA PHE A 236 -15.61 4.51 10.57
C PHE A 236 -14.95 4.42 11.94
N LYS A 237 -15.38 5.24 12.91
CA LYS A 237 -14.85 5.20 14.27
C LYS A 237 -15.07 3.86 14.98
N LYS A 238 -16.19 3.15 14.70
CA LYS A 238 -16.45 1.81 15.26
C LYS A 238 -15.34 0.83 14.87
N TYR A 239 -14.87 0.87 13.62
CA TYR A 239 -13.88 -0.07 13.12
C TYR A 239 -12.44 0.41 13.31
N THR A 240 -12.16 1.69 13.07
CA THR A 240 -10.79 2.25 13.10
C THR A 240 -10.39 2.81 14.47
N GLY A 241 -11.36 3.01 15.38
CA GLY A 241 -11.13 3.63 16.70
C GLY A 241 -11.02 5.16 16.69
N VAL A 242 -10.84 5.79 15.51
CA VAL A 242 -10.67 7.24 15.35
C VAL A 242 -11.70 7.84 14.38
N THR A 243 -11.89 9.15 14.40
CA THR A 243 -12.80 9.81 13.44
C THR A 243 -12.12 9.95 12.08
N PRO A 244 -12.86 10.03 10.94
CA PRO A 244 -12.27 10.24 9.62
C PRO A 244 -11.37 11.49 9.55
N ARG A 245 -11.80 12.57 10.21
CA ARG A 245 -11.02 13.83 10.29
C ARG A 245 -9.70 13.65 11.03
N ARG A 246 -9.70 12.86 12.12
CA ARG A 246 -8.49 12.59 12.89
C ARG A 246 -7.57 11.65 12.11
N PHE A 247 -8.13 10.60 11.51
CA PHE A 247 -7.39 9.68 10.64
C PHE A 247 -6.65 10.43 9.53
N ARG A 248 -7.33 11.34 8.81
CA ARG A 248 -6.69 12.17 7.78
C ARG A 248 -5.54 13.03 8.30
N LYS A 249 -5.63 13.53 9.53
CA LYS A 249 -4.64 14.45 10.10
C LYS A 249 -3.42 13.73 10.69
N ASP A 250 -3.65 12.61 11.35
CA ASP A 250 -2.62 11.88 12.11
C ASP A 250 -2.03 10.79 11.20
N LEU A 251 -0.72 10.85 10.92
CA LEU A 251 0.00 9.82 10.12
C LEU A 251 0.35 8.57 10.95
N ASP A 252 0.19 8.62 12.28
CA ASP A 252 0.49 7.50 13.19
C ASP A 252 -0.61 6.42 13.22
N GLY A 253 -1.68 6.59 12.45
CA GLY A 253 -2.82 5.69 12.45
C GLY A 253 -2.56 4.44 11.63
N ASN A 254 -2.44 3.28 12.28
CA ASN A 254 -2.51 2.00 11.57
C ASN A 254 -3.84 1.90 10.79
N TYR A 255 -3.75 1.48 9.52
CA TYR A 255 -4.92 1.19 8.72
C TYR A 255 -5.70 0.05 9.35
N PHE A 256 -6.99 0.28 9.60
CA PHE A 256 -7.91 -0.79 9.96
C PHE A 256 -7.92 -1.81 8.84
N GLN A 257 -7.82 -3.07 9.25
CA GLN A 257 -7.81 -4.18 8.34
C GLN A 257 -8.56 -5.36 8.92
N PHE A 258 -9.42 -5.95 8.11
CA PHE A 258 -10.17 -7.15 8.43
C PHE A 258 -9.56 -8.36 7.74
N THR A 259 -9.46 -9.44 8.52
CA THR A 259 -9.00 -10.73 8.02
C THR A 259 -10.06 -11.76 8.39
N ILE A 260 -10.57 -12.46 7.38
CA ILE A 260 -11.44 -13.59 7.61
C ILE A 260 -10.59 -14.67 8.26
N LYS A 261 -10.96 -15.09 9.48
CA LYS A 261 -10.30 -16.23 10.11
C LYS A 261 -10.61 -17.46 9.28
N LYS A 262 -9.57 -18.10 8.73
CA LYS A 262 -9.70 -19.46 8.19
C LYS A 262 -9.98 -20.36 9.38
N ASP A 263 -11.23 -20.76 9.54
CA ASP A 263 -11.55 -21.78 10.53
C ASP A 263 -11.09 -23.12 9.93
N ASP A 264 -10.03 -23.71 10.50
CA ASP A 264 -9.56 -25.06 10.17
C ASP A 264 -10.51 -26.15 10.72
N SER A 265 -11.69 -25.75 11.21
CA SER A 265 -12.64 -26.58 11.96
C SER A 265 -14.00 -26.71 11.25
N LEU A 266 -14.03 -27.37 10.09
CA LEU A 266 -15.24 -28.04 9.58
C LEU A 266 -14.88 -29.40 8.95
#